data_AF-A0A6N6KKB9-F1
#
_entry.id   AF-A0A6N6KKB9-F1
#
_cell.length_a   1.000
_cell.length_b   1.000
_cell.length_c   1.000
_cell.angle_alpha   90.00
_cell.angle_beta   90.00
_cell.angle_gamma   90.00
#
_symmetry.space_group_name_H-M   'P 1'
#
loop_
_entity.id
_entity.type
_entity.pdbx_description
1 polymer ?
#
loop_
_entity_poly.entity_id
_entity_poly.type
_entity_poly.pdbx_seq_one_letter_code
_entity_poly.pdbx_strand_id
1 'polypeptide(L)'
;MRSVFRLICIPFMLIGQLIYAQNHFIVFEGSNPRTYIIINEKGEEVAQLPDGWKGQNNVADIGFFDEGYHIVYKMVDNKRVYRLMDTVGQIIEPEIPIDYYTKMSDGLIAVKTGGKAGYMNASGEVVIPLQFQFAYDFHEGLARVKVNSKFGLIDKQGNYVLPPEFRDVANISEGVIFAAKNAEEFAFYDSDGNQVIPETEGYSNPHCYSCGRVFKGGLYRVREKEGDYLFGYINKNGEVVIEPRFNAAFDFINGITLVKEGEMFGYIDTTGAYVIPPKYQHAQQFYINSTWVRESKGEPYGMIDREGNYLIEPRFKSIPYRRHDLWMASVVDNEPASTDGPIVIGNYDVSKIATRVLYNDQGKEVFSVKNCTNLRPLTEDLFVVEWIKNRGSVAYSIINTKGEIIWQSNPQYFYPIGVNVIGYYEPEEIVQMDLSRRKRFDLDKMNLPVFASELWTFTNLKSLKLNGHFVVNLPKEIGRLKNLESLDLTDTHLEKLPAELFELKQLKKLKLDYNFNLKELPRKFFKHMQHLEELSIVRCGFSPDQVYEIRKKMEHTRVIYK
;
A
#
# COMPACT_ATOMS: atom_id res chain seq x y z
N MET A 1 23.19 -52.59 17.68
CA MET A 1 23.25 -52.79 16.21
C MET A 1 21.95 -52.23 15.64
N ARG A 2 21.99 -51.02 15.05
CA ARG A 2 21.86 -50.75 13.59
C ARG A 2 20.51 -51.27 13.04
N SER A 3 19.66 -50.55 12.31
CA SER A 3 19.75 -49.25 11.64
C SER A 3 18.43 -49.01 10.86
N VAL A 4 17.97 -47.74 10.77
CA VAL A 4 17.41 -47.04 9.57
C VAL A 4 16.03 -47.52 9.04
N PHE A 5 14.95 -46.71 9.05
CA PHE A 5 14.69 -45.60 8.12
C PHE A 5 13.77 -44.49 8.72
N ARG A 6 14.17 -43.22 8.56
CA ARG A 6 13.35 -41.99 8.62
C ARG A 6 12.65 -41.79 7.27
N LEU A 7 11.44 -41.23 7.23
CA LEU A 7 11.13 -40.04 6.41
C LEU A 7 9.75 -39.44 6.75
N ILE A 8 9.81 -38.33 7.49
CA ILE A 8 9.12 -37.04 7.31
C ILE A 8 7.62 -37.08 6.96
N CYS A 9 6.79 -36.94 8.00
CA CYS A 9 5.52 -36.20 7.92
C CYS A 9 5.65 -34.98 8.85
N ILE A 10 5.87 -33.80 8.28
CA ILE A 10 5.67 -32.51 8.99
C ILE A 10 4.36 -31.92 8.43
N PRO A 11 3.44 -31.42 9.28
CA PRO A 11 2.05 -31.21 8.89
C PRO A 11 1.87 -29.90 8.11
N PHE A 12 0.97 -29.96 7.14
CA PHE A 12 0.37 -28.87 6.34
C PHE A 12 -0.35 -27.76 7.16
N MET A 13 -0.09 -27.62 8.48
CA MET A 13 -0.79 -26.67 9.35
C MET A 13 -0.18 -25.26 9.41
N LEU A 14 1.07 -25.05 8.98
CA LEU A 14 1.71 -23.72 9.10
C LEU A 14 1.32 -22.70 8.01
N ILE A 15 0.85 -23.14 6.84
CA ILE A 15 0.51 -22.22 5.73
C ILE A 15 -0.80 -21.45 6.01
N GLY A 16 -1.66 -21.98 6.89
CA GLY A 16 -2.92 -21.35 7.27
C GLY A 16 -2.78 -20.16 8.22
N GLN A 17 -1.72 -20.13 9.05
CA GLN A 17 -1.52 -19.06 10.05
C GLN A 17 -0.81 -17.82 9.47
N LEU A 18 0.06 -18.00 8.47
CA LEU A 18 0.79 -16.88 7.83
C LEU A 18 -0.11 -15.91 7.05
N ILE A 19 -1.32 -16.33 6.65
CA ILE A 19 -2.27 -15.49 5.89
C ILE A 19 -3.15 -14.62 6.80
N TYR A 20 -3.20 -14.89 8.11
CA TYR A 20 -4.06 -14.18 9.08
C TYR A 20 -3.42 -12.96 9.73
N ALA A 21 -2.14 -12.70 9.46
CA ALA A 21 -1.36 -11.75 10.25
C ALA A 21 -1.49 -10.29 9.79
N GLN A 22 -2.56 -9.91 9.11
CA GLN A 22 -2.59 -8.63 8.43
C GLN A 22 -3.09 -7.45 9.27
N ASN A 23 -3.59 -7.65 10.49
CA ASN A 23 -3.90 -6.55 11.41
C ASN A 23 -3.83 -7.00 12.89
N HIS A 24 -2.64 -7.37 13.36
CA HIS A 24 -2.39 -7.45 14.81
C HIS A 24 -1.71 -6.16 15.27
N PHE A 25 -2.02 -5.74 16.49
CA PHE A 25 -1.48 -4.53 17.08
C PHE A 25 -1.01 -4.84 18.49
N ILE A 26 0.18 -4.37 18.84
CA ILE A 26 0.56 -4.29 20.25
C ILE A 26 -0.12 -3.06 20.82
N VAL A 27 -0.82 -3.20 21.95
CA VAL A 27 -1.42 -2.07 22.68
C VAL A 27 -1.09 -2.17 24.17
N PHE A 28 -1.27 -1.04 24.87
CA PHE A 28 -0.86 -0.88 26.25
C PHE A 28 -2.07 -0.85 27.19
N GLU A 29 -2.14 -1.80 28.12
CA GLU A 29 -3.22 -1.94 29.07
C GLU A 29 -2.77 -1.53 30.50
N GLY A 30 -2.63 -0.22 30.73
CA GLY A 30 -2.66 0.34 32.10
C GLY A 30 -1.35 0.48 32.86
N SER A 31 -1.39 1.31 33.91
CA SER A 31 -0.19 1.72 34.67
C SER A 31 0.08 0.81 35.88
N ASN A 32 1.18 0.08 35.77
CA ASN A 32 2.01 -0.54 36.81
C ASN A 32 1.49 -1.88 37.41
N PRO A 33 2.09 -3.02 37.02
CA PRO A 33 3.08 -3.15 35.95
C PRO A 33 2.47 -2.78 34.59
N ARG A 34 3.31 -2.31 33.66
CA ARG A 34 2.85 -2.04 32.29
C ARG A 34 2.57 -3.37 31.60
N THR A 35 1.31 -3.67 31.33
CA THR A 35 0.94 -4.85 30.55
C THR A 35 0.78 -4.44 29.09
N TYR A 36 1.46 -5.16 28.20
CA TYR A 36 1.28 -5.03 26.75
C TYR A 36 0.52 -6.25 26.27
N ILE A 37 -0.54 -6.00 25.52
CA ILE A 37 -1.36 -7.04 24.93
C ILE A 37 -1.28 -6.92 23.41
N ILE A 38 -1.44 -8.05 22.72
CA ILE A 38 -1.57 -8.12 21.28
C ILE A 38 -3.06 -8.25 21.01
N ILE A 39 -3.62 -7.33 20.24
CA ILE A 39 -5.01 -7.35 19.80
C ILE A 39 -5.10 -7.58 18.30
N ASN A 40 -6.21 -8.14 17.83
CA ASN A 40 -6.55 -8.16 16.42
C ASN A 40 -7.30 -6.89 15.99
N GLU A 41 -7.68 -6.81 14.71
CA GLU A 41 -8.47 -5.71 14.13
C GLU A 41 -9.83 -5.44 14.76
N LYS A 42 -10.38 -6.40 15.52
CA LYS A 42 -11.63 -6.23 16.26
C LYS A 42 -11.41 -5.74 17.69
N GLY A 43 -10.16 -5.53 18.11
CA GLY A 43 -9.82 -5.17 19.48
C GLY A 43 -9.80 -6.35 20.45
N GLU A 44 -9.94 -7.58 19.96
CA GLU A 44 -9.90 -8.79 20.79
C GLU A 44 -8.44 -9.11 21.15
N GLU A 45 -8.17 -9.36 22.43
CA GLU A 45 -6.86 -9.84 22.89
C GLU A 45 -6.58 -11.24 22.32
N VAL A 46 -5.45 -11.38 21.63
CA VAL A 46 -4.98 -12.65 21.09
C VAL A 46 -3.82 -13.25 21.88
N ALA A 47 -3.01 -12.40 22.51
CA ALA A 47 -1.83 -12.80 23.28
C ALA A 47 -1.35 -11.64 24.17
N GLN A 48 -0.45 -11.95 25.10
CA GLN A 48 0.27 -10.95 25.90
C GLN A 48 1.73 -10.93 25.50
N LEU A 49 2.34 -9.75 25.65
CA LEU A 49 3.78 -9.63 25.47
C LEU A 49 4.49 -10.39 26.60
N PRO A 50 5.51 -11.21 26.31
CA PRO A 50 6.22 -11.95 27.35
C PRO A 50 6.87 -11.04 28.40
N ASP A 51 6.91 -11.49 29.64
CA ASP A 51 7.46 -10.71 30.77
C ASP A 51 8.86 -10.16 30.47
N GLY A 52 9.04 -8.87 30.76
CA GLY A 52 10.30 -8.16 30.60
C GLY A 52 10.59 -7.64 29.19
N TRP A 53 9.81 -8.04 28.18
CA TRP A 53 9.87 -7.47 26.83
C TRP A 53 9.00 -6.22 26.69
N LYS A 54 9.39 -5.33 25.78
CA LYS A 54 8.72 -4.05 25.48
C LYS A 54 8.65 -3.87 23.97
N GLY A 55 7.58 -3.22 23.48
CA GLY A 55 7.45 -2.84 22.07
C GLY A 55 8.43 -1.73 21.67
N GLN A 56 8.82 -1.67 20.39
CA GLN A 56 9.77 -0.67 19.90
C GLN A 56 9.12 0.68 19.52
N ASN A 57 7.82 0.72 19.24
CA ASN A 57 7.12 1.85 18.62
C ASN A 57 6.20 2.57 19.61
N ASN A 58 6.32 3.90 19.72
CA ASN A 58 5.52 4.67 20.69
C ASN A 58 4.76 5.82 20.03
N VAL A 59 3.47 5.92 20.36
CA VAL A 59 3.01 7.02 21.23
C VAL A 59 1.87 6.51 22.15
N ALA A 60 1.98 5.59 23.08
CA ALA A 60 3.06 4.83 23.69
C ALA A 60 2.42 3.54 24.26
N ASP A 61 2.37 2.38 23.60
CA ASP A 61 3.29 1.79 22.62
C ASP A 61 2.50 0.96 21.60
N ILE A 62 1.84 1.62 20.65
CA ILE A 62 1.10 0.94 19.57
C ILE A 62 2.06 0.53 18.46
N GLY A 63 2.18 -0.78 18.19
CA GLY A 63 3.12 -1.35 17.21
C GLY A 63 2.46 -2.29 16.18
N PHE A 64 2.97 -2.30 14.95
CA PHE A 64 2.47 -3.11 13.82
C PHE A 64 3.31 -4.36 13.60
N PHE A 65 2.66 -5.43 13.16
CA PHE A 65 3.35 -6.62 12.67
C PHE A 65 3.58 -6.49 11.16
N ASP A 66 4.84 -6.33 10.74
CA ASP A 66 5.24 -6.40 9.34
C ASP A 66 5.34 -7.89 8.97
N GLU A 67 4.52 -8.33 8.00
CA GLU A 67 4.42 -9.75 7.58
C GLU A 67 4.21 -10.74 8.73
N GLY A 68 3.51 -10.30 9.79
CA GLY A 68 3.25 -11.10 10.98
C GLY A 68 4.34 -11.10 12.04
N TYR A 69 5.32 -10.19 11.94
CA TYR A 69 6.38 -10.07 12.92
C TYR A 69 6.56 -8.63 13.44
N HIS A 70 6.86 -8.49 14.73
CA HIS A 70 7.19 -7.23 15.36
C HIS A 70 8.52 -7.32 16.09
N ILE A 71 9.24 -6.20 16.18
CA ILE A 71 10.50 -6.13 16.91
C ILE A 71 10.21 -5.67 18.34
N VAL A 72 10.66 -6.46 19.30
CA VAL A 72 10.57 -6.15 20.73
C VAL A 72 11.96 -6.02 21.31
N TYR A 73 12.08 -5.38 22.47
CA TYR A 73 13.33 -5.31 23.20
C TYR A 73 13.15 -5.50 24.70
N LYS A 74 14.21 -5.96 25.37
CA LYS A 74 14.32 -5.97 26.82
C LYS A 74 15.60 -5.28 27.27
N MET A 75 15.63 -4.81 28.52
CA MET A 75 16.85 -4.23 29.10
C MET A 75 17.67 -5.32 29.77
N VAL A 76 18.92 -5.47 29.35
CA VAL A 76 19.93 -6.36 29.96
C VAL A 76 21.19 -5.53 30.17
N ASP A 77 21.68 -5.43 31.41
CA ASP A 77 22.87 -4.63 31.78
C ASP A 77 22.84 -3.19 31.23
N ASN A 78 21.71 -2.51 31.39
CA ASN A 78 21.45 -1.16 30.86
C ASN A 78 21.54 -1.02 29.33
N LYS A 79 21.52 -2.12 28.58
CA LYS A 79 21.47 -2.14 27.11
C LYS A 79 20.16 -2.75 26.61
N ARG A 80 19.67 -2.26 25.47
CA ARG A 80 18.52 -2.87 24.79
C ARG A 80 18.98 -4.10 24.04
N VAL A 81 18.33 -5.22 24.30
CA VAL A 81 18.48 -6.48 23.57
C VAL A 81 17.21 -6.68 22.75
N TYR A 82 17.34 -6.67 21.43
CA TYR A 82 16.23 -6.75 20.48
C TYR A 82 15.96 -8.18 20.03
N ARG A 83 14.70 -8.51 19.76
CA ARG A 83 14.25 -9.77 19.16
C ARG A 83 13.07 -9.57 18.24
N LEU A 84 12.89 -10.52 17.34
CA LEU A 84 11.68 -10.68 16.56
C LEU A 84 10.64 -11.44 17.39
N MET A 85 9.38 -11.05 17.26
CA MET A 85 8.25 -11.68 17.92
C MET A 85 7.11 -11.86 16.91
N ASP A 86 6.44 -13.00 16.94
CA ASP A 86 5.29 -13.26 16.09
C ASP A 86 3.96 -12.74 16.69
N THR A 87 2.87 -12.88 15.93
CA THR A 87 1.53 -12.38 16.33
C THR A 87 0.92 -13.07 17.55
N VAL A 88 1.49 -14.20 18.01
CA VAL A 88 1.02 -14.90 19.22
C VAL A 88 1.93 -14.65 20.43
N GLY A 89 2.88 -13.72 20.30
CA GLY A 89 3.77 -13.32 21.39
C GLY A 89 4.99 -14.22 21.56
N GLN A 90 5.27 -15.13 20.62
CA GLN A 90 6.45 -15.98 20.69
C GLN A 90 7.71 -15.19 20.29
N ILE A 91 8.72 -15.18 21.16
CA ILE A 91 10.04 -14.60 20.86
C ILE A 91 10.84 -15.57 20.01
N ILE A 92 11.37 -15.07 18.90
CA ILE A 92 12.26 -15.80 18.01
C ILE A 92 13.69 -15.50 18.43
N GLU A 93 14.38 -16.54 18.91
CA GLU A 93 15.79 -16.45 19.28
C GLU A 93 16.66 -16.68 18.04
N PRO A 94 17.49 -15.69 17.63
CA PRO A 94 18.38 -15.84 16.49
C PRO A 94 19.51 -16.83 16.81
N GLU A 95 20.07 -17.47 15.78
CA GLU A 95 21.20 -18.40 15.93
C GLU A 95 22.49 -17.71 16.43
N ILE A 96 22.59 -16.39 16.21
CA ILE A 96 23.73 -15.56 16.60
C ILE A 96 23.26 -14.26 17.27
N PRO A 97 24.09 -13.61 18.09
CA PRO A 97 23.75 -12.30 18.64
C PRO A 97 23.57 -11.24 17.54
N ILE A 98 22.41 -10.57 17.56
CA ILE A 98 22.07 -9.47 16.64
C ILE A 98 21.98 -8.16 17.42
N ASP A 99 22.69 -7.14 16.94
CA ASP A 99 22.72 -5.81 17.54
C ASP A 99 21.55 -4.93 17.05
N TYR A 100 21.11 -5.14 15.80
CA TYR A 100 20.08 -4.33 15.15
C TYR A 100 19.28 -5.13 14.12
N TYR A 101 17.99 -4.81 14.05
CA TYR A 101 17.00 -5.38 13.14
C TYR A 101 16.30 -4.25 12.37
N THR A 102 16.02 -4.45 11.09
CA THR A 102 14.99 -3.69 10.35
C THR A 102 13.63 -4.38 10.48
N LYS A 103 12.63 -3.99 9.70
CA LYS A 103 11.34 -4.70 9.65
C LYS A 103 11.41 -5.94 8.75
N MET A 104 10.48 -6.86 8.94
CA MET A 104 10.28 -7.95 7.98
C MET A 104 9.79 -7.36 6.65
N SER A 105 10.42 -7.78 5.56
CA SER A 105 10.03 -7.35 4.23
C SER A 105 10.41 -8.45 3.24
N ASP A 106 9.45 -8.89 2.45
CA ASP A 106 9.65 -9.92 1.44
C ASP A 106 10.14 -11.25 2.06
N GLY A 107 9.70 -11.55 3.29
CA GLY A 107 10.05 -12.75 4.06
C GLY A 107 11.43 -12.73 4.72
N LEU A 108 12.18 -11.64 4.61
CA LEU A 108 13.51 -11.48 5.18
C LEU A 108 13.62 -10.20 6.03
N ILE A 109 14.53 -10.21 6.99
CA ILE A 109 14.83 -9.07 7.85
C ILE A 109 16.32 -8.73 7.74
N ALA A 110 16.64 -7.47 7.48
CA ALA A 110 18.03 -7.03 7.49
C ALA A 110 18.51 -6.95 8.93
N VAL A 111 19.61 -7.63 9.22
CA VAL A 111 20.19 -7.72 10.55
C VAL A 111 21.62 -7.23 10.55
N LYS A 112 22.08 -6.69 11.68
CA LYS A 112 23.45 -6.21 11.84
C LYS A 112 24.05 -6.67 13.17
N THR A 113 25.29 -7.12 13.12
CA THR A 113 26.08 -7.47 14.31
C THR A 113 27.56 -7.24 14.04
N GLY A 114 28.31 -6.77 15.03
CA GLY A 114 29.76 -6.52 14.89
C GLY A 114 30.12 -5.57 13.75
N GLY A 115 29.22 -4.64 13.42
CA GLY A 115 29.40 -3.67 12.33
C GLY A 115 29.08 -4.18 10.91
N LYS A 116 28.76 -5.47 10.73
CA LYS A 116 28.40 -6.05 9.44
C LYS A 116 26.92 -6.42 9.37
N ALA A 117 26.33 -6.23 8.19
CA ALA A 117 24.93 -6.50 7.90
C ALA A 117 24.77 -7.72 6.99
N GLY A 118 23.63 -8.38 7.12
CA GLY A 118 23.19 -9.56 6.36
C GLY A 118 21.68 -9.70 6.49
N TYR A 119 21.14 -10.89 6.17
CA TYR A 119 19.69 -11.12 6.24
C TYR A 119 19.37 -12.41 6.97
N MET A 120 18.29 -12.35 7.73
CA MET A 120 17.76 -13.45 8.53
C MET A 120 16.34 -13.79 8.07
N ASN A 121 15.95 -15.05 8.21
CA ASN A 121 14.57 -15.49 7.96
C ASN A 121 13.72 -15.41 9.25
N ALA A 122 12.42 -15.71 9.11
CA ALA A 122 11.47 -15.72 10.21
C ALA A 122 11.80 -16.72 11.34
N SER A 123 12.58 -17.76 11.06
CA SER A 123 13.00 -18.75 12.07
C SER A 123 14.22 -18.33 12.89
N GLY A 124 14.82 -17.17 12.59
CA GLY A 124 16.02 -16.69 13.29
C GLY A 124 17.35 -17.16 12.68
N GLU A 125 17.31 -17.81 11.52
CA GLU A 125 18.50 -18.28 10.79
C GLU A 125 19.01 -17.19 9.84
N VAL A 126 20.32 -16.96 9.85
CA VAL A 126 20.97 -16.00 8.96
C VAL A 126 21.19 -16.64 7.59
N VAL A 127 20.27 -16.38 6.66
CA VAL A 127 20.26 -16.96 5.31
C VAL A 127 21.13 -16.21 4.30
N ILE A 128 21.43 -14.92 4.55
CA ILE A 128 22.44 -14.18 3.79
C ILE A 128 23.52 -13.72 4.76
N PRO A 129 24.78 -14.17 4.59
CA PRO A 129 25.86 -13.92 5.54
C PRO A 129 26.10 -12.45 5.85
N LEU A 130 26.59 -12.20 7.07
CA LEU A 130 26.96 -10.86 7.55
C LEU A 130 28.25 -10.36 6.88
N GLN A 131 28.10 -9.73 5.73
CA GLN A 131 29.23 -9.29 4.90
C GLN A 131 29.13 -7.84 4.43
N PHE A 132 27.96 -7.22 4.54
CA PHE A 132 27.73 -5.87 4.02
C PHE A 132 28.02 -4.80 5.07
N GLN A 133 28.37 -3.59 4.63
CA GLN A 133 28.46 -2.42 5.51
C GLN A 133 27.06 -1.95 5.95
N PHE A 134 26.14 -1.96 4.98
CA PHE A 134 24.71 -1.70 5.16
C PHE A 134 23.89 -2.61 4.25
N ALA A 135 22.72 -2.99 4.73
CA ALA A 135 21.72 -3.79 4.04
C ALA A 135 20.37 -3.08 4.22
N TYR A 136 19.60 -2.95 3.14
CA TYR A 136 18.27 -2.32 3.15
C TYR A 136 17.18 -3.40 2.99
N ASP A 137 15.95 -3.06 3.33
CA ASP A 137 14.81 -3.98 3.21
C ASP A 137 14.63 -4.49 1.77
N PHE A 138 14.21 -5.74 1.64
CA PHE A 138 13.83 -6.31 0.34
C PHE A 138 12.54 -5.66 -0.17
N HIS A 139 12.48 -5.42 -1.47
CA HIS A 139 11.31 -4.90 -2.17
C HIS A 139 11.23 -5.59 -3.54
N GLU A 140 10.12 -6.27 -3.83
CA GLU A 140 9.93 -7.03 -5.07
C GLU A 140 11.09 -8.02 -5.35
N GLY A 141 11.55 -8.72 -4.32
CA GLY A 141 12.60 -9.74 -4.42
C GLY A 141 14.03 -9.23 -4.48
N LEU A 142 14.26 -7.92 -4.47
CA LEU A 142 15.58 -7.32 -4.56
C LEU A 142 15.88 -6.44 -3.34
N ALA A 143 17.14 -6.39 -2.92
CA ALA A 143 17.58 -5.53 -1.83
C ALA A 143 18.86 -4.78 -2.17
N ARG A 144 18.92 -3.53 -1.73
CA ARG A 144 20.13 -2.70 -1.85
C ARG A 144 21.10 -3.07 -0.74
N VAL A 145 22.37 -3.19 -1.10
CA VAL A 145 23.45 -3.43 -0.15
C VAL A 145 24.61 -2.49 -0.42
N LYS A 146 25.36 -2.15 0.63
CA LYS A 146 26.53 -1.28 0.54
C LYS A 146 27.78 -2.04 0.95
N VAL A 147 28.79 -2.02 0.09
CA VAL A 147 30.11 -2.61 0.31
C VAL A 147 31.15 -1.57 -0.07
N ASN A 148 32.13 -1.32 0.80
CA ASN A 148 33.22 -0.35 0.56
C ASN A 148 32.73 1.00 0.02
N SER A 149 31.68 1.54 0.65
CA SER A 149 31.05 2.81 0.28
C SER A 149 30.31 2.85 -1.08
N LYS A 150 30.19 1.72 -1.77
CA LYS A 150 29.47 1.58 -3.05
C LYS A 150 28.23 0.72 -2.89
N PHE A 151 27.17 1.08 -3.61
CA PHE A 151 25.90 0.36 -3.62
C PHE A 151 25.87 -0.68 -4.73
N GLY A 152 25.26 -1.82 -4.42
CA GLY A 152 24.85 -2.85 -5.35
C GLY A 152 23.45 -3.36 -4.99
N LEU A 153 22.97 -4.33 -5.75
CA LEU A 153 21.66 -4.95 -5.59
C LEU A 153 21.81 -6.46 -5.54
N ILE A 154 21.09 -7.11 -4.61
CA ILE A 154 21.11 -8.56 -4.44
C ILE A 154 19.70 -9.16 -4.54
N ASP A 155 19.63 -10.43 -4.95
CA ASP A 155 18.43 -11.25 -4.85
C ASP A 155 18.25 -11.85 -3.44
N LYS A 156 17.15 -12.60 -3.23
CA LYS A 156 16.87 -13.27 -1.93
C LYS A 156 17.83 -14.41 -1.59
N GLN A 157 18.66 -14.85 -2.54
CA GLN A 157 19.71 -15.83 -2.32
C GLN A 157 21.05 -15.16 -1.95
N GLY A 158 21.12 -13.83 -2.03
CA GLY A 158 22.31 -13.04 -1.76
C GLY A 158 23.25 -12.91 -2.96
N ASN A 159 22.83 -13.33 -4.15
CA ASN A 159 23.61 -13.12 -5.37
C ASN A 159 23.47 -11.67 -5.83
N TYR A 160 24.56 -11.10 -6.35
CA TYR A 160 24.51 -9.77 -6.93
C TYR A 160 23.75 -9.78 -8.27
N VAL A 161 22.68 -9.01 -8.34
CA VAL A 161 22.04 -8.58 -9.58
C VAL A 161 22.80 -7.39 -10.16
N LEU A 162 23.18 -6.44 -9.30
CA LEU A 162 24.10 -5.36 -9.64
C LEU A 162 25.29 -5.38 -8.66
N PRO A 163 26.54 -5.45 -9.15
CA PRO A 163 27.71 -5.45 -8.28
C PRO A 163 27.86 -4.09 -7.56
N PRO A 164 28.54 -4.06 -6.40
CA PRO A 164 28.69 -2.84 -5.61
C PRO A 164 29.73 -1.87 -6.21
N GLU A 165 29.34 -1.17 -7.28
CA GLU A 165 30.18 -0.17 -7.97
C GLU A 165 29.53 1.23 -8.04
N PHE A 166 28.25 1.33 -7.70
CA PHE A 166 27.46 2.53 -7.87
C PHE A 166 27.57 3.47 -6.67
N ARG A 167 27.49 4.78 -6.92
CA ARG A 167 27.32 5.78 -5.85
C ARG A 167 25.92 5.69 -5.26
N ASP A 168 24.92 5.32 -6.07
CA ASP A 168 23.54 5.19 -5.64
C ASP A 168 22.77 4.20 -6.52
N VAL A 169 21.81 3.50 -5.91
CA VAL A 169 20.89 2.56 -6.56
C VAL A 169 19.51 2.77 -5.93
N ALA A 170 18.47 2.85 -6.74
CA ALA A 170 17.09 2.93 -6.28
C ALA A 170 16.49 1.53 -6.07
N ASN A 171 15.33 1.45 -5.40
CA ASN A 171 14.55 0.22 -5.44
C ASN A 171 14.02 -0.01 -6.87
N ILE A 172 13.77 -1.27 -7.23
CA ILE A 172 13.05 -1.57 -8.47
C ILE A 172 11.67 -0.92 -8.44
N SER A 173 11.26 -0.32 -9.56
CA SER A 173 9.92 0.24 -9.73
C SER A 173 9.43 0.00 -11.15
N GLU A 174 8.25 -0.61 -11.23
CA GLU A 174 7.63 -1.02 -12.48
C GLU A 174 8.56 -1.82 -13.42
N GLY A 175 9.40 -2.67 -12.84
CA GLY A 175 10.36 -3.52 -13.55
C GLY A 175 11.68 -2.86 -13.92
N VAL A 176 11.93 -1.61 -13.51
CA VAL A 176 13.15 -0.87 -13.85
C VAL A 176 13.86 -0.35 -12.59
N ILE A 177 15.18 -0.44 -12.59
CA ILE A 177 16.07 -0.04 -11.51
C ILE A 177 16.94 1.11 -12.00
N PHE A 178 16.93 2.22 -11.25
CA PHE A 178 17.89 3.30 -11.45
C PHE A 178 19.22 2.96 -10.74
N ALA A 179 20.34 3.16 -11.42
CA ALA A 179 21.66 3.13 -10.78
C ALA A 179 22.58 4.21 -11.34
N ALA A 180 23.35 4.85 -10.46
CA ALA A 180 24.22 5.98 -10.79
C ALA A 180 25.64 5.77 -10.27
N LYS A 181 26.63 5.96 -11.14
CA LYS A 181 28.05 5.97 -10.78
C LYS A 181 28.45 7.32 -10.19
N ASN A 182 27.90 8.41 -10.72
CA ASN A 182 28.07 9.76 -10.21
C ASN A 182 26.82 10.62 -10.51
N ALA A 183 26.95 11.95 -10.50
CA ALA A 183 25.83 12.87 -10.76
C ALA A 183 25.36 12.86 -12.22
N GLU A 184 26.27 12.54 -13.13
CA GLU A 184 26.10 12.68 -14.58
C GLU A 184 25.95 11.30 -15.23
N GLU A 185 26.67 10.29 -14.73
CA GLU A 185 26.62 8.91 -15.21
C GLU A 185 25.58 8.10 -14.43
N PHE A 186 24.40 7.92 -15.03
CA PHE A 186 23.36 7.02 -14.56
C PHE A 186 22.75 6.23 -15.72
N ALA A 187 22.21 5.06 -15.40
CA ALA A 187 21.53 4.19 -16.36
C ALA A 187 20.40 3.43 -15.66
N PHE A 188 19.60 2.74 -16.47
CA PHE A 188 18.49 1.94 -15.99
C PHE A 188 18.68 0.47 -16.34
N TYR A 189 18.30 -0.39 -15.40
CA TYR A 189 18.50 -1.83 -15.47
C TYR A 189 17.18 -2.57 -15.22
N ASP A 190 17.01 -3.75 -15.79
CA ASP A 190 15.92 -4.66 -15.44
C ASP A 190 16.24 -5.45 -14.16
N SER A 191 15.29 -6.27 -13.70
CA SER A 191 15.43 -7.11 -12.50
C SER A 191 16.53 -8.16 -12.58
N ASP A 192 17.02 -8.46 -13.79
CA ASP A 192 18.11 -9.41 -14.04
C ASP A 192 19.47 -8.70 -14.12
N GLY A 193 19.49 -7.36 -13.99
CA GLY A 193 20.69 -6.54 -14.04
C GLY A 193 21.13 -6.17 -15.45
N ASN A 194 20.32 -6.42 -16.48
CA ASN A 194 20.63 -5.99 -17.83
C ASN A 194 20.29 -4.50 -17.98
N GLN A 195 21.17 -3.74 -18.61
CA GLN A 195 20.91 -2.34 -18.91
C GLN A 195 19.81 -2.22 -19.99
N VAL A 196 18.73 -1.53 -19.67
CA VAL A 196 17.55 -1.36 -20.56
C VAL A 196 17.43 0.04 -21.15
N ILE A 197 17.92 1.07 -20.44
CA ILE A 197 18.00 2.43 -20.96
C ILE A 197 19.42 2.95 -20.68
N PRO A 198 20.20 3.29 -21.72
CA PRO A 198 21.50 3.88 -21.55
C PRO A 198 21.41 5.29 -20.94
N GLU A 199 22.57 5.88 -20.65
CA GLU A 199 22.63 7.28 -20.23
C GLU A 199 21.86 8.15 -21.26
N THR A 200 20.92 8.94 -20.76
CA THR A 200 20.11 9.80 -21.63
C THR A 200 20.92 11.05 -21.97
N GLU A 201 21.42 11.12 -23.20
CA GLU A 201 22.16 12.28 -23.69
C GLU A 201 21.30 13.55 -23.53
N GLY A 202 21.90 14.62 -23.02
CA GLY A 202 21.20 15.89 -22.79
C GLY A 202 20.41 16.01 -21.47
N TYR A 203 20.23 14.92 -20.71
CA TYR A 203 19.45 14.94 -19.47
C TYR A 203 20.25 14.60 -18.20
N SER A 204 20.07 15.40 -17.15
CA SER A 204 20.62 15.17 -15.83
C SER A 204 19.62 14.43 -14.95
N ASN A 205 20.14 13.62 -14.02
CA ASN A 205 19.33 13.08 -12.94
C ASN A 205 18.89 14.24 -12.02
N PRO A 206 17.59 14.43 -11.78
CA PRO A 206 17.16 15.45 -10.84
C PRO A 206 17.65 15.10 -9.43
N HIS A 207 18.62 15.87 -8.92
CA HIS A 207 19.20 15.80 -7.56
C HIS A 207 18.19 16.14 -6.44
N CYS A 208 16.95 15.67 -6.53
CA CYS A 208 15.93 15.96 -5.54
C CYS A 208 15.84 14.78 -4.56
N TYR A 209 16.10 15.04 -3.28
CA TYR A 209 15.97 14.04 -2.21
C TYR A 209 14.53 13.55 -2.03
N SER A 210 13.54 14.20 -2.64
CA SER A 210 12.11 13.84 -2.55
C SER A 210 11.53 13.21 -3.82
N CYS A 211 12.28 13.06 -4.92
CA CYS A 211 11.82 12.25 -6.04
C CYS A 211 12.29 10.83 -5.88
N GLY A 212 11.38 9.87 -6.08
CA GLY A 212 11.67 8.48 -5.76
C GLY A 212 12.75 7.84 -6.65
N ARG A 213 13.27 8.53 -7.68
CA ARG A 213 14.18 7.97 -8.71
C ARG A 213 13.64 6.64 -9.25
N VAL A 214 12.33 6.64 -9.50
CA VAL A 214 11.56 5.47 -9.90
C VAL A 214 10.68 5.84 -11.09
N PHE A 215 10.35 4.83 -11.90
CA PHE A 215 9.27 4.95 -12.87
C PHE A 215 7.93 4.98 -12.13
N LYS A 216 7.06 5.89 -12.53
CA LYS A 216 5.67 5.98 -12.10
C LYS A 216 4.77 6.31 -13.28
N GLY A 217 3.71 5.52 -13.47
CA GLY A 217 2.83 5.65 -14.63
C GLY A 217 3.55 5.38 -15.94
N GLY A 218 4.59 4.53 -15.94
CA GLY A 218 5.42 4.25 -17.12
C GLY A 218 6.43 5.33 -17.49
N LEU A 219 6.52 6.43 -16.72
CA LEU A 219 7.38 7.57 -17.02
C LEU A 219 8.43 7.81 -15.94
N TYR A 220 9.58 8.33 -16.35
CA TYR A 220 10.66 8.79 -15.48
C TYR A 220 10.95 10.26 -15.74
N ARG A 221 11.06 11.02 -14.66
CA ARG A 221 11.29 12.46 -14.72
C ARG A 221 12.76 12.77 -15.01
N VAL A 222 12.99 13.55 -16.05
CA VAL A 222 14.33 14.02 -16.45
C VAL A 222 14.40 15.54 -16.34
N ARG A 223 15.63 16.06 -16.28
CA ARG A 223 15.90 17.50 -16.30
C ARG A 223 16.96 17.79 -17.34
N GLU A 224 16.85 18.89 -18.08
CA GLU A 224 17.91 19.27 -19.03
C GLU A 224 19.26 19.42 -18.31
N LYS A 225 20.34 18.98 -18.96
CA LYS A 225 21.73 19.18 -18.47
C LYS A 225 22.15 20.65 -18.58
N GLU A 226 21.71 21.33 -19.64
CA GLU A 226 22.08 22.70 -19.98
C GLU A 226 20.83 23.51 -20.33
N GLY A 227 20.93 24.84 -20.32
CA GLY A 227 19.80 25.74 -20.60
C GLY A 227 19.04 26.15 -19.35
N ASP A 228 17.71 26.20 -19.43
CA ASP A 228 16.83 26.66 -18.34
C ASP A 228 16.62 25.58 -17.26
N TYR A 229 17.22 24.41 -17.46
CA TYR A 229 17.14 23.26 -16.56
C TYR A 229 15.70 22.83 -16.30
N LEU A 230 14.89 22.81 -17.36
CA LEU A 230 13.48 22.48 -17.28
C LEU A 230 13.31 20.97 -17.14
N PHE A 231 12.17 20.57 -16.60
CA PHE A 231 11.81 19.19 -16.40
C PHE A 231 10.93 18.67 -17.53
N GLY A 232 11.22 17.45 -17.94
CA GLY A 232 10.45 16.64 -18.89
C GLY A 232 10.34 15.19 -18.41
N TYR A 233 9.86 14.30 -19.27
CA TYR A 233 9.66 12.89 -18.94
C TYR A 233 10.02 11.96 -20.10
N ILE A 234 10.67 10.85 -19.76
CA ILE A 234 10.99 9.75 -20.67
C ILE A 234 10.19 8.49 -20.32
N ASN A 235 9.96 7.61 -21.29
CA ASN A 235 9.39 6.29 -21.03
C ASN A 235 10.48 5.23 -20.74
N LYS A 236 10.05 3.97 -20.58
CA LYS A 236 10.94 2.83 -20.31
C LYS A 236 11.85 2.41 -21.46
N ASN A 237 11.67 2.99 -22.65
CA ASN A 237 12.58 2.82 -23.78
C ASN A 237 13.62 3.95 -23.84
N GLY A 238 13.54 4.93 -22.94
CA GLY A 238 14.37 6.14 -22.98
C GLY A 238 13.88 7.22 -23.95
N GLU A 239 12.70 7.04 -24.55
CA GLU A 239 12.13 8.02 -25.48
C GLU A 239 11.49 9.17 -24.70
N VAL A 240 11.72 10.41 -25.14
CA VAL A 240 11.09 11.60 -24.57
C VAL A 240 9.60 11.57 -24.90
N VAL A 241 8.76 11.49 -23.87
CA VAL A 241 7.29 11.54 -24.00
C VAL A 241 6.78 12.95 -23.78
N ILE A 242 7.42 13.68 -22.86
CA ILE A 242 7.05 15.05 -22.52
C ILE A 242 8.32 15.89 -22.55
N GLU A 243 8.40 16.78 -23.52
CA GLU A 243 9.54 17.68 -23.68
C GLU A 243 9.75 18.56 -22.44
N PRO A 244 11.01 18.87 -22.08
CA PRO A 244 11.29 19.78 -20.98
C PRO A 244 10.63 21.14 -21.17
N ARG A 245 9.76 21.50 -20.23
CA ARG A 245 9.11 22.82 -20.21
C ARG A 245 8.70 23.31 -18.83
N PHE A 246 8.82 22.46 -17.81
CA PHE A 246 8.35 22.76 -16.47
C PHE A 246 9.50 23.22 -15.56
N ASN A 247 9.30 24.30 -14.81
CA ASN A 247 10.23 24.76 -13.77
C ASN A 247 10.29 23.80 -12.58
N ALA A 248 9.21 23.05 -12.33
CA ALA A 248 9.19 21.92 -11.41
C ALA A 248 8.23 20.84 -11.91
N ALA A 249 8.55 19.59 -11.64
CA ALA A 249 7.77 18.43 -12.06
C ALA A 249 7.82 17.36 -10.97
N PHE A 250 6.81 16.51 -10.89
CA PHE A 250 6.65 15.50 -9.85
C PHE A 250 6.38 14.12 -10.45
N ASP A 251 6.35 13.07 -9.63
CA ASP A 251 6.12 11.71 -10.13
C ASP A 251 4.62 11.54 -10.44
N PHE A 252 4.27 10.70 -11.42
CA PHE A 252 2.86 10.43 -11.74
C PHE A 252 2.19 9.58 -10.67
N ILE A 253 0.97 9.95 -10.27
CA ILE A 253 0.15 9.16 -9.35
C ILE A 253 -1.22 9.00 -10.00
N ASN A 254 -1.62 7.75 -10.23
CA ASN A 254 -2.89 7.39 -10.89
C ASN A 254 -3.13 8.17 -12.20
N GLY A 255 -2.08 8.33 -13.02
CA GLY A 255 -2.15 8.96 -14.35
C GLY A 255 -2.07 10.49 -14.40
N ILE A 256 -1.99 11.19 -13.26
CA ILE A 256 -1.88 12.66 -13.20
C ILE A 256 -0.65 13.04 -12.36
N THR A 257 0.00 14.16 -12.67
CA THR A 257 1.03 14.73 -11.82
C THR A 257 0.95 16.24 -11.71
N LEU A 258 1.55 16.76 -10.65
CA LEU A 258 1.74 18.18 -10.40
C LEU A 258 2.91 18.69 -11.23
N VAL A 259 2.76 19.86 -11.83
CA VAL A 259 3.84 20.58 -12.51
C VAL A 259 3.79 22.07 -12.18
N LYS A 260 4.93 22.74 -12.30
CA LYS A 260 5.05 24.19 -12.19
C LYS A 260 5.56 24.76 -13.51
N GLU A 261 4.82 25.68 -14.09
CA GLU A 261 5.23 26.45 -15.26
C GLU A 261 5.22 27.95 -14.89
N GLY A 262 6.36 28.60 -15.07
CA GLY A 262 6.65 29.89 -14.44
C GLY A 262 6.51 29.81 -12.92
N GLU A 263 5.63 30.65 -12.36
CA GLU A 263 5.38 30.72 -10.92
C GLU A 263 4.16 29.93 -10.44
N MET A 264 3.40 29.33 -11.37
CA MET A 264 2.10 28.74 -11.07
C MET A 264 2.13 27.23 -11.22
N PHE A 265 1.41 26.55 -10.34
CA PHE A 265 1.20 25.11 -10.37
C PHE A 265 -0.06 24.75 -11.16
N GLY A 266 0.05 23.66 -11.90
CA GLY A 266 -1.03 22.99 -12.62
C GLY A 266 -0.83 21.48 -12.61
N TYR A 267 -1.67 20.76 -13.35
CA TYR A 267 -1.65 19.30 -13.41
C TYR A 267 -1.71 18.81 -14.85
N ILE A 268 -0.91 17.79 -15.14
CA ILE A 268 -0.85 17.15 -16.46
C ILE A 268 -1.13 15.66 -16.36
N ASP A 269 -1.60 15.07 -17.44
CA ASP A 269 -1.67 13.62 -17.62
C ASP A 269 -0.35 13.04 -18.15
N THR A 270 -0.29 11.72 -18.33
CA THR A 270 0.91 11.01 -18.82
C THR A 270 1.26 11.31 -20.28
N THR A 271 0.38 11.98 -21.04
CA THR A 271 0.71 12.48 -22.38
C THR A 271 1.35 13.86 -22.33
N GLY A 272 1.32 14.52 -21.17
CA GLY A 272 1.75 15.89 -20.97
C GLY A 272 0.66 16.92 -21.22
N ALA A 273 -0.57 16.51 -21.54
CA ALA A 273 -1.69 17.43 -21.70
C ALA A 273 -2.13 17.97 -20.34
N TYR A 274 -2.54 19.25 -20.29
CA TYR A 274 -3.06 19.85 -19.07
C TYR A 274 -4.43 19.26 -18.73
N VAL A 275 -4.53 18.64 -17.56
CA VAL A 275 -5.81 18.34 -16.91
C VAL A 275 -6.33 19.61 -16.25
N ILE A 276 -5.45 20.33 -15.54
CA ILE A 276 -5.75 21.64 -14.97
C ILE A 276 -4.58 22.57 -15.32
N PRO A 277 -4.80 23.62 -16.12
CA PRO A 277 -3.76 24.58 -16.48
C PRO A 277 -3.12 25.27 -15.25
N PRO A 278 -1.88 25.77 -15.35
CA PRO A 278 -1.21 26.44 -14.25
C PRO A 278 -2.00 27.66 -13.76
N LYS A 279 -2.54 27.58 -12.55
CA LYS A 279 -3.35 28.65 -11.93
C LYS A 279 -3.25 28.75 -10.42
N TYR A 280 -2.54 27.82 -9.77
CA TYR A 280 -2.42 27.81 -8.32
C TYR A 280 -1.05 28.30 -7.88
N GLN A 281 -1.00 29.24 -6.93
CA GLN A 281 0.28 29.63 -6.34
C GLN A 281 0.85 28.54 -5.41
N HIS A 282 -0.01 27.66 -4.88
CA HIS A 282 0.44 26.47 -4.18
C HIS A 282 -0.58 25.33 -4.34
N ALA A 283 -0.07 24.14 -4.61
CA ALA A 283 -0.85 22.93 -4.89
C ALA A 283 -0.09 21.70 -4.40
N GLN A 284 -0.81 20.66 -3.97
CA GLN A 284 -0.25 19.35 -3.64
C GLN A 284 -0.56 18.33 -4.74
N GLN A 285 0.25 17.27 -4.85
CA GLN A 285 -0.08 16.17 -5.77
C GLN A 285 -1.43 15.54 -5.43
N PHE A 286 -2.17 15.12 -6.46
CA PHE A 286 -3.25 14.18 -6.28
C PHE A 286 -2.68 12.86 -5.79
N TYR A 287 -3.20 12.40 -4.67
CA TYR A 287 -2.82 11.09 -4.16
C TYR A 287 -3.87 10.03 -4.51
N ILE A 288 -5.14 10.43 -4.60
CA ILE A 288 -6.26 9.61 -5.05
C ILE A 288 -7.05 10.50 -6.04
N ASN A 289 -8.17 11.08 -5.60
CA ASN A 289 -9.04 11.92 -6.41
C ASN A 289 -9.12 13.38 -5.93
N SER A 290 -8.63 13.70 -4.72
CA SER A 290 -8.59 15.09 -4.25
C SER A 290 -7.22 15.58 -3.81
N THR A 291 -7.11 16.91 -3.74
CA THR A 291 -5.93 17.61 -3.25
C THR A 291 -6.26 19.01 -2.77
N TRP A 292 -5.33 19.63 -2.04
CA TRP A 292 -5.48 20.99 -1.53
C TRP A 292 -4.69 21.99 -2.37
N VAL A 293 -5.36 23.10 -2.68
CA VAL A 293 -4.83 24.17 -3.51
C VAL A 293 -5.14 25.53 -2.92
N ARG A 294 -4.33 26.53 -3.25
CA ARG A 294 -4.67 27.95 -3.11
C ARG A 294 -4.27 28.69 -4.37
N GLU A 295 -5.10 29.64 -4.77
CA GLU A 295 -4.89 30.40 -5.99
C GLU A 295 -3.82 31.48 -5.80
N SER A 296 -3.77 32.13 -4.63
CA SER A 296 -2.88 33.26 -4.35
C SER A 296 -2.25 33.21 -2.96
N LYS A 297 -1.18 34.00 -2.76
CA LYS A 297 -0.44 34.05 -1.50
C LYS A 297 -1.30 34.67 -0.40
N GLY A 298 -1.49 33.95 0.69
CA GLY A 298 -2.28 34.43 1.84
C GLY A 298 -3.77 34.12 1.73
N GLU A 299 -4.24 33.68 0.56
CA GLU A 299 -5.59 33.13 0.41
C GLU A 299 -5.71 31.76 1.10
N PRO A 300 -6.91 31.41 1.59
CA PRO A 300 -7.13 30.11 2.20
C PRO A 300 -7.00 28.98 1.18
N TYR A 301 -6.76 27.78 1.69
CA TYR A 301 -6.78 26.54 0.94
C TYR A 301 -8.21 26.03 0.78
N GLY A 302 -8.52 25.57 -0.43
CA GLY A 302 -9.69 24.76 -0.77
C GLY A 302 -9.25 23.37 -1.23
N MET A 303 -10.19 22.45 -1.28
CA MET A 303 -9.97 21.09 -1.76
C MET A 303 -10.63 20.92 -3.11
N ILE A 304 -9.91 20.37 -4.09
CA ILE A 304 -10.40 20.14 -5.45
C ILE A 304 -10.41 18.67 -5.82
N ASP A 305 -11.28 18.29 -6.76
CA ASP A 305 -11.24 17.01 -7.48
C ASP A 305 -10.20 17.03 -8.63
N ARG A 306 -10.10 15.93 -9.39
CA ARG A 306 -9.11 15.78 -10.47
C ARG A 306 -9.41 16.66 -11.68
N GLU A 307 -10.66 17.09 -11.84
CA GLU A 307 -11.12 18.01 -12.86
C GLU A 307 -10.89 19.49 -12.46
N GLY A 308 -10.57 19.74 -11.19
CA GLY A 308 -10.27 21.05 -10.64
C GLY A 308 -11.48 21.79 -10.07
N ASN A 309 -12.60 21.11 -9.86
CA ASN A 309 -13.77 21.65 -9.17
C ASN A 309 -13.54 21.62 -7.66
N TYR A 310 -14.00 22.65 -6.95
CA TYR A 310 -13.91 22.67 -5.50
C TYR A 310 -14.90 21.67 -4.86
N LEU A 311 -14.34 20.67 -4.18
CA LEU A 311 -15.05 19.79 -3.24
C LEU A 311 -15.26 20.50 -1.89
N ILE A 312 -14.29 21.32 -1.49
CA ILE A 312 -14.40 22.23 -0.36
C ILE A 312 -13.90 23.61 -0.79
N GLU A 313 -14.77 24.61 -0.71
CA GLU A 313 -14.40 26.00 -1.00
C GLU A 313 -13.24 26.50 -0.13
N PRO A 314 -12.37 27.37 -0.65
CA PRO A 314 -11.24 27.91 0.09
C PRO A 314 -11.63 28.54 1.44
N ARG A 315 -11.25 27.87 2.54
CA ARG A 315 -11.55 28.34 3.91
C ARG A 315 -10.49 27.98 4.96
N PHE A 316 -9.49 27.17 4.62
CA PHE A 316 -8.48 26.72 5.59
C PHE A 316 -7.19 27.52 5.47
N LYS A 317 -6.69 28.08 6.58
CA LYS A 317 -5.43 28.86 6.58
C LYS A 317 -4.18 28.01 6.31
N SER A 318 -4.27 26.70 6.52
CA SER A 318 -3.21 25.73 6.31
C SER A 318 -3.78 24.45 5.71
N ILE A 319 -2.97 23.74 4.93
CA ILE A 319 -3.38 22.45 4.37
C ILE A 319 -3.61 21.44 5.51
N PRO A 320 -4.77 20.78 5.55
CA PRO A 320 -5.04 19.67 6.47
C PRO A 320 -4.00 18.56 6.38
N TYR A 321 -3.71 17.92 7.50
CA TYR A 321 -2.76 16.81 7.53
C TYR A 321 -3.39 15.58 6.86
N ARG A 322 -2.75 15.06 5.80
CA ARG A 322 -3.17 13.83 5.16
C ARG A 322 -2.54 12.62 5.83
N ARG A 323 -3.32 11.58 6.04
CA ARG A 323 -2.76 10.23 6.10
C ARG A 323 -3.75 9.24 5.50
N HIS A 324 -3.26 8.48 4.52
CA HIS A 324 -4.08 7.60 3.69
C HIS A 324 -5.15 8.45 2.98
N ASP A 325 -6.40 8.00 2.94
CA ASP A 325 -7.44 8.56 2.08
C ASP A 325 -8.22 9.70 2.77
N LEU A 326 -7.77 10.08 3.96
CA LEU A 326 -8.46 11.04 4.81
C LEU A 326 -7.60 12.27 5.10
N TRP A 327 -8.27 13.41 5.09
CA TRP A 327 -7.70 14.73 5.36
C TRP A 327 -8.16 15.21 6.72
N MET A 328 -7.22 15.29 7.66
CA MET A 328 -7.51 15.74 9.02
C MET A 328 -7.28 17.24 9.15
N ALA A 329 -8.35 17.99 9.36
CA ALA A 329 -8.31 19.42 9.65
C ALA A 329 -8.58 19.68 11.14
N SER A 330 -7.87 20.66 11.69
CA SER A 330 -8.21 21.23 12.99
C SER A 330 -9.17 22.38 12.79
N VAL A 331 -10.38 22.27 13.31
CA VAL A 331 -11.35 23.35 13.37
C VAL A 331 -11.38 23.86 14.80
N VAL A 332 -11.06 25.14 14.99
CA VAL A 332 -11.38 25.79 16.26
C VAL A 332 -12.87 26.10 16.18
N ASP A 333 -13.68 25.39 16.96
CA ASP A 333 -15.09 25.73 17.10
C ASP A 333 -15.12 27.15 17.65
N ASN A 334 -15.48 28.14 16.82
CA ASN A 334 -15.88 29.46 17.30
C ASN A 334 -17.28 29.36 17.94
N GLU A 335 -17.47 28.41 18.86
CA GLU A 335 -18.64 28.49 19.73
C GLU A 335 -18.40 29.70 20.65
N PRO A 336 -19.39 30.60 20.80
CA PRO A 336 -19.27 31.68 21.77
C PRO A 336 -18.99 31.02 23.12
N ALA A 337 -17.95 31.50 23.80
CA ALA A 337 -17.66 31.09 25.17
C ALA A 337 -18.99 31.04 25.92
N SER A 338 -19.34 29.86 26.44
CA SER A 338 -20.53 29.73 27.27
C SER A 338 -20.47 30.83 28.33
N THR A 339 -21.63 31.36 28.71
CA THR A 339 -21.76 32.40 29.74
C THR A 339 -21.20 31.99 31.11
N ASP A 340 -20.70 30.75 31.23
CA ASP A 340 -20.14 30.14 32.44
C ASP A 340 -18.59 30.11 32.45
N GLY A 341 -17.92 30.82 31.53
CA GLY A 341 -16.46 30.97 31.53
C GLY A 341 -15.68 29.75 31.01
N PRO A 342 -14.35 29.86 30.86
CA PRO A 342 -13.53 28.76 30.33
C PRO A 342 -13.57 27.58 31.29
N ILE A 343 -13.99 26.41 30.79
CA ILE A 343 -13.86 25.16 31.53
C ILE A 343 -12.36 24.82 31.57
N VAL A 344 -11.74 24.96 32.73
CA VAL A 344 -10.32 24.62 32.93
C VAL A 344 -10.23 23.24 33.57
N ILE A 345 -9.59 22.28 32.89
CA ILE A 345 -9.26 20.97 33.48
C ILE A 345 -7.76 20.96 33.80
N GLY A 346 -7.41 21.17 35.07
CA GLY A 346 -6.01 21.31 35.50
C GLY A 346 -5.38 22.62 35.00
N ASN A 347 -4.32 22.53 34.19
CA ASN A 347 -3.66 23.69 33.55
C ASN A 347 -4.07 23.89 32.08
N TYR A 348 -5.02 23.10 31.57
CA TYR A 348 -5.43 23.17 30.16
C TYR A 348 -6.75 23.92 30.03
N ASP A 349 -6.71 24.99 29.22
CA ASP A 349 -7.88 25.76 28.78
C ASP A 349 -8.62 24.97 27.70
N VAL A 350 -9.72 24.31 28.06
CA VAL A 350 -10.42 23.42 27.12
C VAL A 350 -11.17 24.18 26.02
N SER A 351 -11.38 25.49 26.19
CA SER A 351 -11.93 26.37 25.15
C SER A 351 -11.00 26.53 23.94
N LYS A 352 -9.76 26.05 24.05
CA LYS A 352 -8.75 26.03 22.97
C LYS A 352 -8.53 24.64 22.39
N ILE A 353 -9.27 23.61 22.83
CA ILE A 353 -9.13 22.27 22.28
C ILE A 353 -9.90 22.21 20.96
N ALA A 354 -9.18 22.40 19.86
CA ALA A 354 -9.74 22.34 18.52
C ALA A 354 -10.37 20.96 18.24
N THR A 355 -11.57 20.97 17.67
CA THR A 355 -12.23 19.79 17.12
C THR A 355 -11.39 19.29 15.94
N ARG A 356 -11.06 17.99 15.94
CA ARG A 356 -10.41 17.35 14.78
C ARG A 356 -11.50 16.81 13.88
N VAL A 357 -11.53 17.28 12.64
CA VAL A 357 -12.49 16.86 11.61
C VAL A 357 -11.74 16.09 10.54
N LEU A 358 -12.23 14.91 10.17
CA LEU A 358 -11.72 14.18 9.01
C LEU A 358 -12.65 14.36 7.83
N TYR A 359 -12.06 14.73 6.70
CA TYR A 359 -12.72 14.78 5.41
C TYR A 359 -12.28 13.60 4.55
N ASN A 360 -13.22 13.00 3.83
CA ASN A 360 -12.90 12.05 2.77
C ASN A 360 -12.41 12.76 1.50
N ASP A 361 -12.03 11.95 0.53
CA ASP A 361 -11.55 12.39 -0.78
C ASP A 361 -12.63 13.05 -1.67
N GLN A 362 -13.87 13.12 -1.20
CA GLN A 362 -14.98 13.85 -1.83
C GLN A 362 -15.30 15.17 -1.10
N GLY A 363 -14.55 15.52 -0.06
CA GLY A 363 -14.73 16.75 0.70
C GLY A 363 -15.83 16.69 1.74
N LYS A 364 -16.38 15.51 1.99
CA LYS A 364 -17.39 15.30 3.02
C LYS A 364 -16.73 15.01 4.37
N GLU A 365 -17.23 15.65 5.42
CA GLU A 365 -16.89 15.29 6.80
C GLU A 365 -17.34 13.85 7.08
N VAL A 366 -16.40 13.00 7.48
CA VAL A 366 -16.63 11.61 7.84
C VAL A 366 -16.94 11.49 9.33
N PHE A 367 -16.13 12.12 10.18
CA PHE A 367 -16.40 12.26 11.60
C PHE A 367 -15.56 13.38 12.22
N SER A 368 -15.97 13.80 13.42
CA SER A 368 -15.24 14.75 14.23
C SER A 368 -15.03 14.23 15.66
N VAL A 369 -13.83 14.50 16.18
CA VAL A 369 -13.46 14.15 17.56
C VAL A 369 -13.26 15.43 18.34
N LYS A 370 -14.19 15.69 19.26
CA LYS A 370 -14.09 16.78 20.24
C LYS A 370 -13.17 16.37 21.39
N ASN A 371 -12.54 17.35 22.03
CA ASN A 371 -11.77 17.16 23.27
C ASN A 371 -10.60 16.15 23.18
N CYS A 372 -10.03 15.93 21.98
CA CYS A 372 -8.81 15.16 21.80
C CYS A 372 -7.59 16.09 21.70
N THR A 373 -6.45 15.66 22.24
CA THR A 373 -5.15 16.34 22.00
C THR A 373 -4.59 15.96 20.65
N ASN A 374 -4.83 14.70 20.27
CA ASN A 374 -4.32 14.13 19.05
C ASN A 374 -5.28 13.11 18.48
N LEU A 375 -5.26 13.03 17.17
CA LEU A 375 -5.94 12.02 16.40
C LEU A 375 -4.95 11.62 15.31
N ARG A 376 -4.55 10.35 15.33
CA ARG A 376 -3.52 9.83 14.43
C ARG A 376 -4.05 8.57 13.78
N PRO A 377 -4.03 8.44 12.46
CA PRO A 377 -4.36 7.17 11.81
C PRO A 377 -3.42 6.06 12.30
N LEU A 378 -4.00 4.87 12.43
CA LEU A 378 -3.35 3.62 12.76
C LEU A 378 -3.22 2.78 11.49
N THR A 379 -4.32 2.51 10.81
CA THR A 379 -4.37 1.84 9.49
C THR A 379 -5.22 2.67 8.53
N GLU A 380 -5.55 2.15 7.35
CA GLU A 380 -6.52 2.78 6.44
C GLU A 380 -7.87 3.03 7.14
N ASP A 381 -8.28 2.08 7.98
CA ASP A 381 -9.61 2.07 8.60
C ASP A 381 -9.63 2.43 10.09
N LEU A 382 -8.47 2.55 10.74
CA LEU A 382 -8.37 2.72 12.20
C LEU A 382 -7.60 3.98 12.57
N PHE A 383 -7.97 4.60 13.69
CA PHE A 383 -7.35 5.80 14.25
C PHE A 383 -7.07 5.65 15.73
N VAL A 384 -5.88 6.08 16.15
CA VAL A 384 -5.53 6.29 17.56
C VAL A 384 -6.01 7.68 17.99
N VAL A 385 -6.81 7.72 19.03
CA VAL A 385 -7.25 8.95 19.70
C VAL A 385 -6.48 9.12 20.99
N GLU A 386 -5.91 10.31 21.18
CA GLU A 386 -5.21 10.72 22.39
C GLU A 386 -6.09 11.66 23.24
N TRP A 387 -6.58 11.15 24.36
CA TRP A 387 -7.50 11.86 25.25
C TRP A 387 -6.77 12.53 26.41
N ILE A 388 -7.22 13.72 26.80
CA ILE A 388 -6.74 14.41 28.01
C ILE A 388 -7.39 13.77 29.25
N LYS A 389 -6.57 13.38 30.24
CA LYS A 389 -7.04 13.00 31.58
C LYS A 389 -6.91 14.15 32.58
N ASN A 390 -7.56 13.99 33.73
CA ASN A 390 -7.31 14.81 34.93
C ASN A 390 -5.81 14.74 35.32
N ARG A 391 -5.26 15.88 35.77
CA ARG A 391 -3.86 16.05 36.22
C ARG A 391 -2.77 15.74 35.18
N GLY A 392 -3.07 15.80 33.88
CA GLY A 392 -2.05 15.71 32.81
C GLY A 392 -1.64 14.29 32.40
N SER A 393 -2.43 13.28 32.75
CA SER A 393 -2.25 11.93 32.21
C SER A 393 -2.98 11.77 30.86
N VAL A 394 -2.65 10.76 30.06
CA VAL A 394 -3.20 10.54 28.70
C VAL A 394 -3.90 9.19 28.61
N ALA A 395 -5.09 9.13 27.98
CA ALA A 395 -5.81 7.88 27.68
C ALA A 395 -5.84 7.66 26.16
N TYR A 396 -5.94 6.40 25.74
CA TYR A 396 -5.94 6.05 24.32
C TYR A 396 -7.17 5.23 23.95
N SER A 397 -7.67 5.50 22.75
CA SER A 397 -8.66 4.65 22.07
C SER A 397 -8.19 4.36 20.65
N ILE A 398 -8.59 3.20 20.13
CA ILE A 398 -8.57 2.92 18.70
C ILE A 398 -10.02 3.00 18.24
N ILE A 399 -10.27 3.86 17.24
CA ILE A 399 -11.58 4.01 16.61
C ILE A 399 -11.51 3.63 15.15
N ASN A 400 -12.61 3.20 14.55
CA ASN A 400 -12.68 3.00 13.10
C ASN A 400 -13.14 4.27 12.35
N THR A 401 -13.21 4.20 11.02
CA THR A 401 -13.71 5.26 10.14
C THR A 401 -15.16 5.67 10.39
N LYS A 402 -15.94 4.87 11.12
CA LYS A 402 -17.31 5.18 11.56
C LYS A 402 -17.36 5.89 12.92
N GLY A 403 -16.20 6.10 13.56
CA GLY A 403 -16.10 6.63 14.91
C GLY A 403 -16.42 5.61 16.01
N GLU A 404 -16.57 4.32 15.68
CA GLU A 404 -16.81 3.25 16.66
C GLU A 404 -15.51 2.95 17.40
N ILE A 405 -15.57 2.84 18.74
CA ILE A 405 -14.40 2.46 19.55
C ILE A 405 -14.18 0.96 19.42
N ILE A 406 -13.06 0.59 18.80
CA ILE A 406 -12.60 -0.80 18.63
C ILE A 406 -11.85 -1.28 19.87
N TRP A 407 -11.04 -0.40 20.45
CA TRP A 407 -10.30 -0.68 21.68
C TRP A 407 -10.14 0.58 22.51
N GLN A 408 -10.11 0.43 23.83
CA GLN A 408 -9.92 1.55 24.74
C GLN A 408 -9.10 1.11 25.95
N SER A 409 -8.12 1.94 26.32
CA SER A 409 -7.38 1.77 27.58
C SER A 409 -8.32 1.86 28.80
N ASN A 410 -7.94 1.29 29.95
CA ASN A 410 -8.79 1.14 31.13
C ASN A 410 -9.76 2.33 31.42
N PRO A 411 -11.08 2.09 31.52
CA PRO A 411 -12.12 3.11 31.61
C PRO A 411 -12.17 3.90 32.93
N GLN A 412 -11.52 3.45 34.01
CA GLN A 412 -11.51 4.16 35.31
C GLN A 412 -10.83 5.55 35.27
N TYR A 413 -10.32 5.96 34.11
CA TYR A 413 -9.56 7.19 33.91
C TYR A 413 -10.20 8.18 32.92
N PHE A 414 -11.46 7.96 32.53
CA PHE A 414 -12.17 8.80 31.55
C PHE A 414 -13.19 9.74 32.22
N TYR A 415 -13.31 10.96 31.72
CA TYR A 415 -14.56 11.72 31.84
C TYR A 415 -15.61 11.08 30.91
N PRO A 416 -16.92 11.24 31.17
CA PRO A 416 -17.94 10.96 30.15
C PRO A 416 -17.69 11.86 28.94
N ILE A 417 -17.11 11.29 27.88
CA ILE A 417 -16.75 11.99 26.64
C ILE A 417 -17.77 11.58 25.57
N GLY A 418 -18.38 12.56 24.92
CA GLY A 418 -19.21 12.34 23.74
C GLY A 418 -18.36 12.36 22.47
N VAL A 419 -18.28 11.24 21.77
CA VAL A 419 -17.97 11.25 20.33
C VAL A 419 -19.26 11.71 19.65
N ASN A 420 -19.29 12.95 19.15
CA ASN A 420 -20.39 13.39 18.29
C ASN A 420 -20.11 12.91 16.87
N VAL A 421 -20.65 11.73 16.54
CA VAL A 421 -20.71 11.25 15.16
C VAL A 421 -21.84 12.03 14.46
N ILE A 422 -21.50 13.03 13.64
CA ILE A 422 -22.49 13.93 13.01
C ILE A 422 -23.18 13.27 11.78
N GLY A 423 -22.74 12.09 11.35
CA GLY A 423 -23.51 11.34 10.35
C GLY A 423 -22.76 10.16 9.80
N TYR A 424 -23.49 9.07 9.62
CA TYR A 424 -23.01 7.88 8.91
C TYR A 424 -22.74 8.26 7.45
N TYR A 425 -21.56 7.93 6.94
CA TYR A 425 -21.39 7.66 5.52
C TYR A 425 -21.50 6.14 5.38
N GLU A 426 -22.59 5.65 4.77
CA GLU A 426 -22.43 4.42 4.02
C GLU A 426 -21.53 4.77 2.84
N PRO A 427 -20.38 4.11 2.69
CA PRO A 427 -19.53 4.31 1.53
C PRO A 427 -20.25 3.70 0.32
N GLU A 428 -21.17 4.45 -0.27
CA GLU A 428 -21.47 4.25 -1.67
C GLU A 428 -20.23 4.75 -2.44
N GLU A 429 -19.52 3.78 -3.02
CA GLU A 429 -18.36 3.95 -3.91
C GLU A 429 -17.02 4.37 -3.25
N ILE A 430 -16.56 3.58 -2.27
CA ILE A 430 -15.11 3.45 -2.03
C ILE A 430 -14.53 2.42 -3.00
N VAL A 431 -13.91 2.89 -4.07
CA VAL A 431 -12.95 2.11 -4.88
C VAL A 431 -11.55 2.59 -4.57
N GLN A 432 -11.12 2.39 -3.32
CA GLN A 432 -9.78 1.96 -2.94
C GLN A 432 -9.96 1.10 -1.69
N MET A 433 -10.24 -0.17 -1.92
CA MET A 433 -10.10 -1.20 -0.89
C MET A 433 -8.65 -1.69 -0.92
N ASP A 434 -8.01 -1.95 0.23
CA ASP A 434 -6.89 -2.90 0.29
C ASP A 434 -7.43 -4.31 -0.04
N LEU A 435 -7.46 -4.60 -1.34
CA LEU A 435 -7.98 -5.82 -1.93
C LEU A 435 -6.97 -6.95 -1.94
N SER A 436 -5.70 -6.68 -1.59
CA SER A 436 -4.62 -7.66 -1.57
C SER A 436 -4.86 -8.82 -0.58
N ARG A 437 -5.76 -8.58 0.39
CA ARG A 437 -6.14 -9.50 1.47
C ARG A 437 -7.35 -10.39 1.14
N ARG A 438 -8.13 -10.04 0.11
CA ARG A 438 -9.43 -10.67 -0.15
C ARG A 438 -9.26 -11.93 -1.00
N LYS A 439 -9.81 -13.05 -0.51
CA LYS A 439 -9.89 -14.32 -1.27
C LYS A 439 -11.05 -14.32 -2.26
N ARG A 440 -12.06 -13.46 -2.07
CA ARG A 440 -13.21 -13.32 -2.96
C ARG A 440 -13.51 -11.85 -3.18
N PHE A 441 -13.73 -11.47 -4.44
CA PHE A 441 -14.00 -10.11 -4.82
C PHE A 441 -15.16 -10.05 -5.82
N ASP A 442 -16.10 -9.14 -5.59
CA ASP A 442 -17.38 -9.01 -6.29
C ASP A 442 -17.58 -7.53 -6.64
N LEU A 443 -17.44 -7.19 -7.92
CA LEU A 443 -17.48 -5.82 -8.43
C LEU A 443 -18.85 -5.43 -9.01
N ASP A 444 -19.86 -6.30 -8.92
CA ASP A 444 -21.17 -6.20 -9.58
C ASP A 444 -21.97 -4.93 -9.22
N LYS A 445 -21.54 -4.13 -8.22
CA LYS A 445 -22.20 -2.90 -7.76
C LYS A 445 -21.40 -1.60 -7.92
N MET A 446 -20.20 -1.64 -8.50
CA MET A 446 -19.23 -0.53 -8.40
C MET A 446 -19.15 0.44 -9.60
N ASN A 447 -20.00 0.33 -10.61
CA ASN A 447 -20.11 1.25 -11.77
C ASN A 447 -18.77 1.83 -12.32
N LEU A 448 -17.72 1.00 -12.39
CA LEU A 448 -16.38 1.42 -12.80
C LEU A 448 -16.22 1.37 -14.34
N PRO A 449 -15.82 2.48 -15.00
CA PRO A 449 -15.66 2.52 -16.45
C PRO A 449 -14.35 1.88 -16.96
N VAL A 450 -13.34 1.66 -16.10
CA VAL A 450 -12.04 1.05 -16.44
C VAL A 450 -11.52 0.23 -15.26
N PHE A 451 -10.93 -0.94 -15.51
CA PHE A 451 -10.23 -1.69 -14.45
C PHE A 451 -8.99 -0.93 -14.00
N ALA A 452 -8.94 -0.57 -12.72
CA ALA A 452 -7.69 -0.13 -12.09
C ALA A 452 -6.62 -1.21 -12.29
N SER A 453 -5.44 -0.82 -12.78
CA SER A 453 -4.30 -1.71 -13.04
C SER A 453 -3.87 -2.53 -11.80
N GLU A 454 -4.23 -2.02 -10.64
CA GLU A 454 -4.03 -2.52 -9.30
C GLU A 454 -4.81 -3.82 -9.05
N LEU A 455 -5.97 -4.03 -9.71
CA LEU A 455 -6.79 -5.26 -9.56
C LEU A 455 -5.97 -6.52 -9.85
N TRP A 456 -5.07 -6.42 -10.82
CA TRP A 456 -4.28 -7.53 -11.33
C TRP A 456 -3.03 -7.83 -10.50
N THR A 457 -2.76 -7.03 -9.46
CA THR A 457 -1.68 -7.26 -8.50
C THR A 457 -2.10 -8.15 -7.32
N PHE A 458 -3.40 -8.48 -7.19
CA PHE A 458 -3.93 -9.28 -6.08
C PHE A 458 -3.74 -10.78 -6.29
N THR A 459 -2.48 -11.24 -6.20
CA THR A 459 -2.11 -12.64 -6.43
C THR A 459 -2.76 -13.63 -5.46
N ASN A 460 -3.30 -13.18 -4.32
CA ASN A 460 -3.98 -14.04 -3.33
C ASN A 460 -5.45 -14.33 -3.64
N LEU A 461 -6.01 -13.71 -4.69
CA LEU A 461 -7.42 -13.80 -5.02
C LEU A 461 -7.80 -15.22 -5.49
N LYS A 462 -8.85 -15.79 -4.90
CA LYS A 462 -9.40 -17.12 -5.27
C LYS A 462 -10.71 -17.04 -6.05
N SER A 463 -11.47 -15.96 -5.92
CA SER A 463 -12.72 -15.76 -6.65
C SER A 463 -12.84 -14.32 -7.09
N LEU A 464 -13.15 -14.08 -8.35
CA LEU A 464 -13.36 -12.75 -8.91
C LEU A 464 -14.67 -12.75 -9.70
N LYS A 465 -15.55 -11.78 -9.43
CA LYS A 465 -16.73 -11.51 -10.26
C LYS A 465 -16.69 -10.09 -10.80
N LEU A 466 -16.94 -9.95 -12.10
CA LEU A 466 -16.84 -8.72 -12.87
C LEU A 466 -18.14 -8.47 -13.64
N ASN A 467 -19.32 -8.75 -13.08
CA ASN A 467 -20.54 -8.79 -13.89
C ASN A 467 -21.04 -7.38 -14.25
N GLY A 468 -21.67 -7.23 -15.43
CA GLY A 468 -22.41 -6.01 -15.79
C GLY A 468 -21.54 -4.78 -16.08
N HIS A 469 -20.25 -4.98 -16.37
CA HIS A 469 -19.33 -3.92 -16.76
C HIS A 469 -19.23 -3.84 -18.29
N PHE A 470 -19.12 -2.63 -18.87
CA PHE A 470 -18.88 -2.40 -20.31
C PHE A 470 -17.45 -2.83 -20.74
N VAL A 471 -17.05 -4.07 -20.44
CA VAL A 471 -15.71 -4.61 -20.66
C VAL A 471 -15.54 -5.02 -22.11
N VAL A 472 -15.13 -4.08 -22.94
CA VAL A 472 -14.87 -4.39 -24.35
C VAL A 472 -13.70 -5.39 -24.49
N ASN A 473 -12.73 -5.42 -23.55
CA ASN A 473 -11.63 -6.40 -23.51
C ASN A 473 -11.09 -6.65 -22.10
N LEU A 474 -10.76 -7.90 -21.79
CA LEU A 474 -9.97 -8.25 -20.60
C LEU A 474 -8.47 -7.94 -20.83
N PRO A 475 -7.77 -7.34 -19.86
CA PRO A 475 -6.36 -7.01 -20.00
C PRO A 475 -5.45 -8.25 -19.84
N LYS A 476 -4.24 -8.19 -20.42
CA LYS A 476 -3.25 -9.28 -20.35
C LYS A 476 -2.81 -9.60 -18.91
N GLU A 477 -2.91 -8.61 -18.03
CA GLU A 477 -2.52 -8.69 -16.62
C GLU A 477 -3.37 -9.70 -15.82
N ILE A 478 -4.52 -10.16 -16.34
CA ILE A 478 -5.32 -11.23 -15.71
C ILE A 478 -4.52 -12.51 -15.44
N GLY A 479 -3.51 -12.81 -16.26
CA GLY A 479 -2.62 -13.96 -16.06
C GLY A 479 -1.80 -13.92 -14.76
N ARG A 480 -1.71 -12.75 -14.10
CA ARG A 480 -1.03 -12.58 -12.80
C ARG A 480 -1.79 -13.20 -11.63
N LEU A 481 -3.10 -13.43 -11.75
CA LEU A 481 -3.96 -13.95 -10.69
C LEU A 481 -3.83 -15.48 -10.51
N LYS A 482 -2.59 -15.97 -10.30
CA LYS A 482 -2.24 -17.40 -10.36
C LYS A 482 -2.98 -18.30 -9.36
N ASN A 483 -3.55 -17.73 -8.29
CA ASN A 483 -4.32 -18.46 -7.27
C ASN A 483 -5.83 -18.43 -7.50
N LEU A 484 -6.30 -17.84 -8.61
CA LEU A 484 -7.72 -17.70 -8.90
C LEU A 484 -8.36 -19.05 -9.20
N GLU A 485 -9.38 -19.42 -8.43
CA GLU A 485 -10.14 -20.67 -8.54
C GLU A 485 -11.50 -20.48 -9.21
N SER A 486 -12.08 -19.27 -9.15
CA SER A 486 -13.38 -18.94 -9.77
C SER A 486 -13.34 -17.57 -10.42
N LEU A 487 -13.80 -17.48 -11.66
CA LEU A 487 -13.91 -16.23 -12.41
C LEU A 487 -15.30 -16.13 -13.03
N ASP A 488 -16.01 -15.04 -12.71
CA ASP A 488 -17.32 -14.71 -13.23
C ASP A 488 -17.23 -13.44 -14.07
N LEU A 489 -17.54 -13.57 -15.37
CA LEU A 489 -17.50 -12.52 -16.39
C LEU A 489 -18.87 -12.37 -17.04
N THR A 490 -19.93 -12.60 -16.27
CA THR A 490 -21.29 -12.59 -16.78
C THR A 490 -21.66 -11.18 -17.25
N ASP A 491 -22.23 -11.04 -18.45
CA ASP A 491 -22.70 -9.77 -19.00
C ASP A 491 -21.58 -8.70 -19.07
N THR A 492 -20.43 -9.07 -19.63
CA THR A 492 -19.26 -8.20 -19.75
C THR A 492 -19.02 -7.69 -21.18
N HIS A 493 -19.91 -7.96 -22.13
CA HIS A 493 -19.76 -7.63 -23.55
C HIS A 493 -18.51 -8.21 -24.24
N LEU A 494 -17.93 -9.29 -23.72
CA LEU A 494 -16.74 -9.92 -24.29
C LEU A 494 -16.98 -10.42 -25.72
N GLU A 495 -16.05 -10.09 -26.61
CA GLU A 495 -15.99 -10.67 -27.96
C GLU A 495 -14.96 -11.81 -28.05
N LYS A 496 -13.88 -11.73 -27.26
CA LYS A 496 -12.75 -12.67 -27.25
C LYS A 496 -12.15 -12.80 -25.85
N LEU A 497 -11.45 -13.90 -25.60
CA LEU A 497 -10.67 -14.12 -24.37
C LEU A 497 -9.17 -13.86 -24.64
N PRO A 498 -8.46 -13.17 -23.73
CA PRO A 498 -7.01 -12.95 -23.85
C PRO A 498 -6.24 -14.25 -23.64
N ALA A 499 -5.04 -14.37 -24.22
CA ALA A 499 -4.24 -15.58 -24.15
C ALA A 499 -3.74 -15.87 -22.73
N GLU A 500 -3.56 -14.82 -21.95
CA GLU A 500 -3.05 -14.79 -20.59
C GLU A 500 -4.04 -15.37 -19.58
N LEU A 501 -5.35 -15.39 -19.91
CA LEU A 501 -6.35 -16.12 -19.13
C LEU A 501 -6.02 -17.62 -19.04
N PHE A 502 -5.35 -18.16 -20.06
CA PHE A 502 -5.00 -19.58 -20.15
C PHE A 502 -3.80 -19.97 -19.27
N GLU A 503 -3.18 -18.98 -18.60
CA GLU A 503 -2.12 -19.17 -17.62
C GLU A 503 -2.65 -19.50 -16.22
N LEU A 504 -3.96 -19.33 -15.97
CA LEU A 504 -4.60 -19.56 -14.68
C LEU A 504 -4.79 -21.05 -14.35
N LYS A 505 -3.72 -21.70 -13.91
CA LYS A 505 -3.68 -23.15 -13.63
C LYS A 505 -4.53 -23.60 -12.44
N GLN A 506 -4.94 -22.67 -11.57
CA GLN A 506 -5.79 -22.98 -10.41
C GLN A 506 -7.28 -22.76 -10.69
N LEU A 507 -7.64 -22.23 -11.88
CA LEU A 507 -9.03 -21.87 -12.19
C LEU A 507 -9.88 -23.13 -12.37
N LYS A 508 -10.89 -23.28 -11.51
CA LYS A 508 -11.85 -24.40 -11.53
C LYS A 508 -13.17 -24.00 -12.16
N LYS A 509 -13.61 -22.76 -12.00
CA LYS A 509 -14.91 -22.27 -12.49
C LYS A 509 -14.73 -21.03 -13.34
N LEU A 510 -15.29 -21.07 -14.55
CA LEU A 510 -15.34 -19.94 -15.46
C LEU A 510 -16.77 -19.71 -15.93
N LYS A 511 -17.33 -18.54 -15.63
CA LYS A 511 -18.65 -18.14 -16.12
C LYS A 511 -18.52 -17.00 -17.10
N LEU A 512 -19.13 -17.16 -18.26
CA LEU A 512 -19.09 -16.23 -19.39
C LEU A 512 -20.51 -15.86 -19.84
N ASP A 513 -21.52 -16.07 -18.99
CA ASP A 513 -22.91 -15.97 -19.40
C ASP A 513 -23.24 -14.57 -19.95
N TYR A 514 -24.23 -14.46 -20.84
CA TYR A 514 -24.70 -13.18 -21.41
C TYR A 514 -23.65 -12.39 -22.23
N ASN A 515 -22.54 -13.01 -22.65
CA ASN A 515 -21.61 -12.41 -23.62
C ASN A 515 -21.99 -12.76 -25.06
N PHE A 516 -22.99 -12.07 -25.60
CA PHE A 516 -23.61 -12.38 -26.90
C PHE A 516 -22.63 -12.34 -28.10
N ASN A 517 -21.57 -11.54 -28.04
CA ASN A 517 -20.58 -11.42 -29.11
C ASN A 517 -19.44 -12.44 -29.01
N LEU A 518 -19.33 -13.19 -27.91
CA LEU A 518 -18.36 -14.27 -27.76
C LEU A 518 -18.85 -15.50 -28.54
N LYS A 519 -18.30 -15.69 -29.75
CA LYS A 519 -18.75 -16.72 -30.72
C LYS A 519 -17.81 -17.92 -30.82
N GLU A 520 -16.60 -17.84 -30.28
CA GLU A 520 -15.62 -18.93 -30.32
C GLU A 520 -14.67 -18.92 -29.12
N LEU A 521 -14.13 -20.09 -28.79
CA LEU A 521 -13.03 -20.25 -27.85
C LEU A 521 -11.77 -20.62 -28.65
N PRO A 522 -10.61 -19.95 -28.43
CA PRO A 522 -9.42 -20.18 -29.23
C PRO A 522 -8.82 -21.57 -28.96
N ARG A 523 -8.08 -22.14 -29.92
CA ARG A 523 -7.47 -23.48 -29.78
C ARG A 523 -6.63 -23.66 -28.52
N LYS A 524 -5.93 -22.59 -28.09
CA LYS A 524 -5.14 -22.58 -26.85
C LYS A 524 -5.98 -22.83 -25.60
N PHE A 525 -7.26 -22.43 -25.59
CA PHE A 525 -8.18 -22.66 -24.47
C PHE A 525 -8.29 -24.16 -24.16
N PHE A 526 -8.61 -24.96 -25.18
CA PHE A 526 -8.76 -26.41 -25.03
C PHE A 526 -7.45 -27.12 -24.64
N LYS A 527 -6.27 -26.53 -24.87
CA LYS A 527 -5.01 -27.13 -24.44
C LYS A 527 -4.70 -26.84 -22.96
N HIS A 528 -5.08 -25.67 -22.48
CA HIS A 528 -4.58 -25.15 -21.21
C HIS A 528 -5.62 -25.09 -20.09
N MET A 529 -6.92 -25.24 -20.40
CA MET A 529 -8.04 -25.15 -19.46
C MET A 529 -8.72 -26.51 -19.19
N GLN A 530 -8.02 -27.62 -19.43
CA GLN A 530 -8.53 -28.99 -19.21
C GLN A 530 -8.81 -29.29 -17.72
N HIS A 531 -8.26 -28.48 -16.82
CA HIS A 531 -8.48 -28.58 -15.36
C HIS A 531 -9.77 -27.89 -14.89
N LEU A 532 -10.53 -27.22 -15.77
CA LEU A 532 -11.79 -26.59 -15.39
C LEU A 532 -12.82 -27.65 -14.94
N GLU A 533 -13.42 -27.42 -13.78
CA GLU A 533 -14.54 -28.21 -13.26
C GLU A 533 -15.88 -27.73 -13.85
N GLU A 534 -16.03 -26.42 -14.09
CA GLU A 534 -17.26 -25.81 -14.58
C GLU A 534 -16.97 -24.69 -15.60
N LEU A 535 -17.68 -24.73 -16.73
CA LEU A 535 -17.71 -23.67 -17.74
C LEU A 535 -19.17 -23.30 -18.02
N SER A 536 -19.57 -22.07 -17.72
CA SER A 536 -20.89 -21.54 -18.06
C SER A 536 -20.80 -20.58 -19.24
N ILE A 537 -21.60 -20.84 -20.27
CA ILE A 537 -21.67 -20.06 -21.53
C ILE A 537 -23.14 -19.82 -21.94
N VAL A 538 -24.01 -19.64 -20.95
CA VAL A 538 -25.45 -19.38 -21.13
C VAL A 538 -25.64 -18.06 -21.88
N ARG A 539 -26.48 -18.03 -22.91
CA ARG A 539 -26.70 -16.85 -23.76
C ARG A 539 -25.42 -16.19 -24.34
N CYS A 540 -24.39 -16.98 -24.62
CA CYS A 540 -23.26 -16.57 -25.46
C CYS A 540 -23.55 -16.78 -26.96
N GLY A 541 -22.71 -16.25 -27.85
CA GLY A 541 -22.85 -16.36 -29.30
C GLY A 541 -22.49 -17.72 -29.92
N PHE A 542 -22.44 -18.82 -29.14
CA PHE A 542 -22.08 -20.16 -29.64
C PHE A 542 -23.27 -20.88 -30.27
N SER A 543 -23.06 -21.48 -31.44
CA SER A 543 -24.01 -22.40 -32.06
C SER A 543 -24.09 -23.74 -31.31
N PRO A 544 -25.20 -24.49 -31.44
CA PRO A 544 -25.33 -25.82 -30.84
C PRO A 544 -24.18 -26.78 -31.22
N ASP A 545 -23.71 -26.73 -32.46
CA ASP A 545 -22.59 -27.55 -32.94
C ASP A 545 -21.26 -27.16 -32.26
N GLN A 546 -21.02 -25.86 -32.07
CA GLN A 546 -19.84 -25.39 -31.35
C GLN A 546 -19.87 -25.83 -29.89
N VAL A 547 -21.03 -25.83 -29.24
CA VAL A 547 -21.18 -26.31 -27.86
C VAL A 547 -20.98 -27.81 -27.76
N TYR A 548 -21.48 -28.58 -28.74
CA TYR A 548 -21.21 -30.01 -28.84
C TYR A 548 -19.70 -30.28 -28.91
N GLU A 549 -18.99 -29.54 -29.76
CA GLU A 549 -17.52 -29.63 -29.88
C GLU A 549 -16.79 -29.20 -28.60
N ILE A 550 -17.26 -28.17 -27.89
CA ILE A 550 -16.69 -27.75 -26.59
C ILE A 550 -16.84 -28.89 -25.57
N ARG A 551 -18.03 -29.49 -25.45
CA ARG A 551 -18.29 -30.61 -24.54
C ARG A 551 -17.44 -31.83 -24.86
N LYS A 552 -17.26 -32.13 -26.14
CA LYS A 552 -16.42 -33.23 -26.60
C LYS A 552 -14.94 -33.01 -26.27
N LYS A 553 -14.44 -31.77 -26.37
CA LYS A 553 -13.05 -31.41 -26.08
C LYS A 553 -12.75 -31.18 -24.60
N MET A 554 -13.78 -31.06 -23.76
CA MET A 554 -13.69 -30.81 -22.32
C MET A 554 -14.57 -31.80 -21.56
N GLU A 555 -14.28 -33.09 -21.77
CA GLU A 555 -15.08 -34.22 -21.28
C GLU A 555 -15.20 -34.30 -19.74
N HIS A 556 -14.25 -33.70 -19.02
CA HIS A 556 -14.24 -33.63 -17.55
C HIS A 556 -14.82 -32.33 -16.97
N THR A 557 -15.22 -31.38 -17.83
CA THR A 557 -15.75 -30.08 -17.42
C THR A 557 -17.27 -30.06 -17.53
N ARG A 558 -17.96 -29.60 -16.49
CA ARG A 558 -19.40 -29.35 -16.54
C ARG A 558 -19.67 -28.11 -17.40
N VAL A 559 -20.08 -28.32 -18.65
CA VAL A 559 -20.45 -27.24 -19.58
C VAL A 559 -21.94 -26.88 -19.46
N ILE A 560 -22.21 -25.75 -18.82
CA ILE A 560 -23.54 -25.17 -18.66
C ILE A 560 -23.82 -24.29 -19.88
N TYR A 561 -24.86 -24.64 -20.63
CA TYR A 561 -25.28 -23.95 -21.84
C TYR A 561 -26.81 -24.00 -21.91
N LYS A 562 -27.43 -22.85 -22.14
CA LYS A 562 -28.85 -22.70 -22.45
C LYS A 562 -29.13 -21.39 -23.17
#